data_AF-A0A848YKJ7-F1
#
_entry.id   AF-A0A848YKJ7-F1
#
_cell.length_a   1.000
_cell.length_b   1.000
_cell.length_c   1.000
_cell.angle_alpha   90.00
_cell.angle_beta   90.00
_cell.angle_gamma   90.00
#
_symmetry.space_group_name_H-M   'P 1'
#
loop_
_entity.id
_entity.type
_entity.pdbx_description
1 polymer ?
#
loop_
_entity_poly.entity_id
_entity_poly.type
_entity_poly.pdbx_seq_one_letter_code
_entity_poly.pdbx_strand_id
1 'polypeptide(L)'
;SEALPNLAILRPQIEVENDVVDRRLIAGLAGSGDVATASTLYQRVTKIDASMANQAQLDWRSDFPPFDWRLVDEPGFRAQQSRNGDAIELSIRPGRGGIIAARLLNAPNGPFRINIEHRIAPAQQLRDVRLQLVCTNVAEPVFDERFSRQGDGFRIESLPSDCAYLVLAINARAWSGRSALNGTIQSIRISQ
;
A
#
# COMPACT_ATOMS: atom_id res chain seq x y z
N SER A 1 -13.37 17.80 -14.49
CA SER A 1 -12.16 18.45 -15.01
C SER A 1 -11.46 17.46 -15.92
N GLU A 2 -11.45 17.69 -17.24
CA GLU A 2 -10.95 16.74 -18.27
C GLU A 2 -9.44 16.86 -18.53
N ALA A 3 -8.73 17.73 -17.83
CA ALA A 3 -7.32 18.01 -18.09
C ALA A 3 -6.39 16.82 -17.79
N LEU A 4 -6.67 16.06 -16.71
CA LEU A 4 -5.82 14.94 -16.30
C LEU A 4 -5.89 13.75 -17.27
N PRO A 5 -7.08 13.25 -17.67
CA PRO A 5 -7.16 12.18 -18.67
C PRO A 5 -6.52 12.55 -20.01
N ASN A 6 -6.75 13.78 -20.49
CA ASN A 6 -6.16 14.26 -21.75
C ASN A 6 -4.63 14.32 -21.68
N LEU A 7 -4.07 14.79 -20.56
CA LEU A 7 -2.62 14.79 -20.35
C LEU A 7 -2.06 13.37 -20.29
N ALA A 8 -2.77 12.41 -19.70
CA ALA A 8 -2.37 11.00 -19.65
C ALA A 8 -2.28 10.35 -21.04
N ILE A 9 -3.17 10.74 -21.96
CA ILE A 9 -3.14 10.28 -23.36
C ILE A 9 -1.95 10.86 -24.13
N LEU A 10 -1.65 12.14 -23.90
CA LEU A 10 -0.60 12.87 -24.61
C LEU A 10 0.80 12.58 -24.05
N ARG A 11 0.92 12.31 -22.75
CA ARG A 11 2.19 12.12 -22.06
C ARG A 11 3.13 11.09 -22.72
N PRO A 12 2.64 9.92 -23.17
CA PRO A 12 3.48 8.92 -23.86
C PRO A 12 4.00 9.35 -25.23
N GLN A 13 3.45 10.42 -25.81
CA GLN A 13 3.91 10.97 -27.10
C GLN A 13 5.07 11.96 -26.91
N ILE A 14 5.42 12.28 -25.66
CA ILE A 14 6.51 13.18 -25.30
C ILE A 14 7.70 12.32 -24.88
N GLU A 15 8.76 12.34 -25.69
CA GLU A 15 9.97 11.50 -25.51
C GLU A 15 10.79 11.84 -24.26
N VAL A 16 10.52 12.96 -23.59
CA VAL A 16 11.25 13.38 -22.39
C VAL A 16 10.71 12.62 -21.18
N GLU A 17 11.52 11.74 -20.59
CA GLU A 17 11.24 11.14 -19.28
C GLU A 17 11.22 12.24 -18.20
N ASN A 18 10.17 12.26 -17.37
CA ASN A 18 10.02 13.26 -16.32
C ASN A 18 9.25 12.67 -15.15
N ASP A 19 9.99 11.97 -14.29
CA ASP A 19 9.45 11.26 -13.13
C ASP A 19 8.60 12.15 -12.23
N VAL A 20 8.89 13.44 -12.11
CA VAL A 20 8.11 14.34 -11.24
C VAL A 20 6.73 14.58 -11.84
N VAL A 21 6.64 14.77 -13.16
CA VAL A 21 5.36 14.91 -13.86
C VAL A 21 4.60 13.60 -13.84
N ASP A 22 5.26 12.49 -14.13
CA ASP A 22 4.65 11.16 -14.17
C ASP A 22 4.08 10.77 -12.81
N ARG A 23 4.83 10.98 -11.72
CA ARG A 23 4.34 10.80 -10.35
C ARG A 23 3.08 11.61 -10.05
N ARG A 24 3.09 12.91 -10.38
CA ARG A 24 1.96 13.81 -10.10
C ARG A 24 0.73 13.43 -10.91
N LEU A 25 0.93 13.01 -12.17
CA LEU A 25 -0.16 12.60 -13.04
C LEU A 25 -0.80 11.28 -12.59
N ILE A 26 0.03 10.28 -12.26
CA ILE A 26 -0.43 9.01 -11.70
C ILE A 26 -1.23 9.24 -10.40
N ALA A 27 -0.67 10.01 -9.46
CA ALA A 27 -1.34 10.33 -8.20
C ALA A 27 -2.64 11.13 -8.41
N GLY A 28 -2.64 12.08 -9.35
CA GLY A 28 -3.80 12.90 -9.69
C GLY A 28 -4.95 12.07 -10.28
N LEU A 29 -4.66 11.19 -11.24
CA LEU A 29 -5.66 10.31 -11.87
C LEU A 29 -6.28 9.36 -10.84
N ALA A 30 -5.45 8.69 -10.04
CA ALA A 30 -5.92 7.80 -8.98
C ALA A 30 -6.75 8.55 -7.93
N GLY A 31 -6.31 9.75 -7.53
CA GLY A 31 -7.03 10.60 -6.59
C GLY A 31 -8.37 11.13 -7.11
N SER A 32 -8.54 11.24 -8.43
CA SER A 32 -9.83 11.59 -9.05
C SER A 32 -10.73 10.39 -9.36
N GLY A 33 -10.32 9.17 -8.99
CA GLY A 33 -11.07 7.93 -9.24
C GLY A 33 -10.81 7.29 -10.60
N ASP A 34 -9.97 7.86 -11.46
CA ASP A 34 -9.55 7.26 -12.74
C ASP A 34 -8.37 6.32 -12.52
N VAL A 35 -8.61 5.29 -11.71
CA VAL A 35 -7.60 4.34 -11.26
C VAL A 35 -7.08 3.48 -12.43
N ALA A 36 -7.95 3.18 -13.40
CA ALA A 36 -7.58 2.39 -14.56
C ALA A 36 -6.53 3.09 -15.44
N THR A 37 -6.77 4.36 -15.80
CA THR A 37 -5.80 5.14 -16.57
C THR A 37 -4.51 5.34 -15.80
N ALA A 38 -4.60 5.59 -14.48
CA ALA A 38 -3.44 5.70 -13.60
C ALA A 38 -2.59 4.42 -13.59
N SER A 39 -3.23 3.25 -13.54
CA SER A 39 -2.57 1.94 -13.56
C SER A 39 -1.85 1.69 -14.88
N THR A 40 -2.50 1.96 -16.01
CA THR A 40 -1.87 1.84 -17.34
C THR A 40 -0.64 2.77 -17.47
N LEU A 41 -0.75 4.01 -16.99
CA LEU A 41 0.38 4.94 -17.01
C LEU A 41 1.54 4.46 -16.11
N TYR A 42 1.24 4.00 -14.90
CA TYR A 42 2.24 3.43 -13.98
C TYR A 42 2.99 2.24 -14.60
N GLN A 43 2.27 1.30 -15.21
CA GLN A 43 2.87 0.13 -15.88
C GLN A 43 3.80 0.56 -17.02
N ARG A 44 3.39 1.57 -17.80
CA ARG A 44 4.20 2.09 -18.92
C ARG A 44 5.49 2.76 -18.44
N VAL A 45 5.41 3.58 -17.40
CA VAL A 45 6.56 4.32 -16.85
C VAL A 45 7.53 3.38 -16.12
N THR A 46 7.00 2.43 -15.37
CA THR A 46 7.83 1.55 -14.51
C THR A 46 8.24 0.24 -15.17
N LYS A 47 7.59 -0.14 -16.29
CA LYS A 47 7.72 -1.44 -16.96
C LYS A 47 7.38 -2.63 -16.04
N ILE A 48 6.60 -2.39 -14.98
CA ILE A 48 6.08 -3.42 -14.08
C ILE A 48 4.68 -3.79 -14.57
N ASP A 49 4.46 -5.06 -14.88
CA ASP A 49 3.14 -5.56 -15.26
C ASP A 49 2.25 -5.86 -14.04
N ALA A 50 0.93 -5.82 -14.24
CA ALA A 50 -0.09 -6.08 -13.22
C ALA A 50 0.07 -7.43 -12.49
N SER A 51 0.50 -8.48 -13.19
CA SER A 51 0.75 -9.80 -12.61
C SER A 51 1.95 -9.81 -11.67
N MET A 52 3.02 -9.10 -12.03
CA MET A 52 4.22 -8.95 -11.21
C MET A 52 3.93 -8.15 -9.94
N ALA A 53 3.09 -7.13 -10.03
CA ALA A 53 2.65 -6.34 -8.87
C ALA A 53 1.85 -7.15 -7.84
N ASN A 54 1.16 -8.21 -8.27
CA ASN A 54 0.35 -9.08 -7.42
C ASN A 54 1.08 -10.35 -6.95
N GLN A 55 2.10 -10.83 -7.67
CA GLN A 55 2.73 -12.15 -7.43
C GLN A 55 4.15 -12.09 -6.82
N ALA A 56 4.80 -10.93 -6.78
CA ALA A 56 6.10 -10.81 -6.13
C ALA A 56 5.94 -10.37 -4.68
N GLN A 57 6.80 -10.87 -3.79
CA GLN A 57 7.14 -10.19 -2.54
C GLN A 57 7.12 -8.69 -2.78
N LEU A 58 6.17 -7.97 -2.15
CA LEU A 58 5.97 -6.55 -2.46
C LEU A 58 7.30 -5.84 -2.25
N ASP A 59 7.87 -5.34 -3.34
CA ASP A 59 9.05 -4.49 -3.29
C ASP A 59 8.73 -3.25 -2.45
N TRP A 60 9.71 -2.75 -1.69
CA TRP A 60 9.49 -1.61 -0.80
C TRP A 60 9.56 -0.26 -1.51
N ARG A 61 9.49 -0.26 -2.85
CA ARG A 61 9.48 0.93 -3.70
C ARG A 61 8.44 1.94 -3.24
N SER A 62 8.79 3.22 -3.33
CA SER A 62 7.93 4.33 -2.91
C SER A 62 7.97 5.52 -3.88
N ASP A 63 8.45 5.30 -5.11
CA ASP A 63 8.67 6.38 -6.08
C ASP A 63 7.37 6.85 -6.71
N PHE A 64 6.44 5.93 -7.02
CA PHE A 64 5.19 6.22 -7.72
C PHE A 64 3.93 5.78 -6.94
N PRO A 65 3.65 6.35 -5.74
CA PRO A 65 2.38 6.12 -5.08
C PRO A 65 1.19 6.63 -5.94
N PRO A 66 0.01 5.99 -5.87
CA PRO A 66 -0.36 4.96 -4.89
C PRO A 66 -0.01 3.52 -5.30
N PHE A 67 0.54 3.28 -6.49
CA PHE A 67 0.89 1.93 -6.96
C PHE A 67 2.20 1.41 -6.38
N ASP A 68 3.14 2.31 -6.04
CA ASP A 68 4.22 2.05 -5.09
C ASP A 68 3.76 2.38 -3.65
N TRP A 69 4.54 1.98 -2.64
CA TRP A 69 4.20 2.23 -1.24
C TRP A 69 4.18 3.72 -0.91
N ARG A 70 3.05 4.17 -0.36
CA ARG A 70 2.95 5.41 0.37
C ARG A 70 3.28 5.14 1.84
N LEU A 71 4.42 5.62 2.30
CA LEU A 71 4.88 5.50 3.68
C LEU A 71 4.62 6.80 4.44
N VAL A 72 4.23 6.71 5.71
CA VAL A 72 4.06 7.90 6.55
C VAL A 72 5.42 8.45 6.98
N ASP A 73 5.58 9.77 6.91
CA ASP A 73 6.79 10.45 7.39
C ASP A 73 6.41 11.68 8.21
N GLU A 74 6.01 11.45 9.46
CA GLU A 74 5.68 12.50 10.41
C GLU A 74 6.54 12.40 11.67
N PRO A 75 6.80 13.50 12.39
CA PRO A 75 7.49 13.47 13.66
C PRO A 75 6.83 12.49 14.66
N GLY A 76 7.60 11.48 15.07
CA GLY A 76 7.13 10.45 15.99
C GLY A 76 6.10 9.47 15.41
N PHE A 77 5.86 9.48 14.10
CA PHE A 77 5.00 8.53 13.40
C PHE A 77 5.53 8.32 11.98
N ARG A 78 6.41 7.33 11.82
CA ARG A 78 7.15 7.12 10.58
C ARG A 78 7.20 5.65 10.18
N ALA A 79 7.14 5.42 8.88
CA ALA A 79 7.59 4.22 8.19
C ALA A 79 8.60 4.62 7.11
N GLN A 80 9.69 3.88 6.96
CA GLN A 80 10.72 4.14 5.95
C GLN A 80 11.33 2.83 5.48
N GLN A 81 11.91 2.81 4.27
CA GLN A 81 12.73 1.67 3.85
C GLN A 81 13.96 1.55 4.76
N SER A 82 14.34 0.32 5.08
CA SER A 82 15.60 0.04 5.77
C SER A 82 16.79 0.43 4.89
N ARG A 83 17.97 0.60 5.50
CA ARG A 83 19.18 1.02 4.77
C ARG A 83 19.56 0.12 3.59
N ASN A 84 19.26 -1.17 3.67
CA ASN A 84 19.49 -2.16 2.62
C ASN A 84 18.30 -2.32 1.65
N GLY A 85 17.16 -1.66 1.90
CA GLY A 85 15.97 -1.74 1.04
C GLY A 85 15.12 -3.01 1.20
N ASP A 86 15.51 -3.93 2.08
CA ASP A 86 14.85 -5.24 2.21
C ASP A 86 13.67 -5.27 3.19
N ALA A 87 13.42 -4.19 3.94
CA ALA A 87 12.35 -4.10 4.92
C ALA A 87 11.79 -2.67 5.02
N ILE A 88 10.60 -2.55 5.62
CA ILE A 88 10.13 -1.28 6.18
C ILE A 88 10.45 -1.22 7.65
N GLU A 89 11.17 -0.20 8.08
CA GLU A 89 11.33 0.18 9.48
C GLU A 89 10.17 1.07 9.91
N LEU A 90 9.60 0.78 11.08
CA LEU A 90 8.53 1.57 11.67
C LEU A 90 8.93 2.09 13.05
N SER A 91 8.55 3.34 13.32
CA SER A 91 8.69 3.99 14.62
C SER A 91 7.47 4.85 14.94
N ILE A 92 6.75 4.47 15.99
CA ILE A 92 5.49 5.08 16.41
C ILE A 92 5.59 5.43 17.88
N ARG A 93 5.66 6.73 18.18
CA ARG A 93 5.69 7.24 19.55
C ARG A 93 4.32 7.11 20.21
N PRO A 94 4.27 6.98 21.55
CA PRO A 94 3.01 6.94 22.29
C PRO A 94 2.11 8.14 21.97
N GLY A 95 0.81 7.87 21.82
CA GLY A 95 -0.20 8.85 21.44
C GLY A 95 -0.39 9.03 19.93
N ARG A 96 0.39 8.34 19.09
CA ARG A 96 0.32 8.44 17.62
C ARG A 96 -0.32 7.20 17.02
N GLY A 97 -0.97 7.37 15.87
CA GLY A 97 -1.48 6.25 15.08
C GLY A 97 -2.20 6.67 13.81
N GLY A 98 -2.39 5.72 12.91
CA GLY A 98 -2.97 5.92 11.59
C GLY A 98 -2.41 4.91 10.57
N ILE A 99 -2.59 5.21 9.28
CA ILE A 99 -2.01 4.42 8.19
C ILE A 99 -0.51 4.71 8.12
N ILE A 100 0.31 3.67 8.31
CA ILE A 100 1.78 3.78 8.22
C ILE A 100 2.32 3.45 6.83
N ALA A 101 1.64 2.57 6.11
CA ALA A 101 1.98 2.13 4.78
C ALA A 101 0.71 1.82 4.01
N ALA A 102 0.62 2.24 2.75
CA ALA A 102 -0.48 1.87 1.87
C ALA A 102 -0.01 1.68 0.43
N ARG A 103 -0.65 0.76 -0.30
CA ARG A 103 -0.42 0.50 -1.72
C ARG A 103 -1.73 0.13 -2.39
N LEU A 104 -1.95 0.66 -3.59
CA LEU A 104 -3.09 0.32 -4.45
C LEU A 104 -2.67 -0.85 -5.36
N LEU A 105 -3.52 -1.88 -5.40
CA LEU A 105 -3.30 -3.14 -6.10
C LEU A 105 -4.49 -3.46 -7.00
N ASN A 106 -4.26 -4.26 -8.03
CA ASN A 106 -5.37 -4.89 -8.77
C ASN A 106 -6.01 -5.96 -7.89
N ALA A 107 -7.34 -5.98 -7.82
CA ALA A 107 -8.07 -6.98 -7.05
C ALA A 107 -7.81 -8.40 -7.58
N PRO A 108 -7.43 -9.36 -6.71
CA PRO A 108 -7.42 -10.77 -7.08
C PRO A 108 -8.82 -11.25 -7.48
N ASN A 109 -8.93 -12.01 -8.57
CA ASN A 109 -10.20 -12.49 -9.15
C ASN A 109 -10.87 -13.64 -8.37
N GLY A 110 -10.47 -13.90 -7.13
CA GLY A 110 -10.93 -15.03 -6.32
C GLY A 110 -10.35 -14.98 -4.91
N PRO A 111 -10.63 -15.99 -4.06
CA PRO A 111 -10.07 -16.07 -2.72
C PRO A 111 -8.54 -15.95 -2.75
N PHE A 112 -7.98 -15.27 -1.75
CA PHE A 112 -6.54 -15.08 -1.65
C PHE A 112 -6.10 -14.96 -0.20
N ARG A 113 -4.80 -14.97 -0.01
CA ARG A 113 -4.14 -14.92 1.29
C ARG A 113 -3.06 -13.86 1.31
N ILE A 114 -2.98 -13.11 2.40
CA ILE A 114 -1.91 -12.15 2.66
C ILE A 114 -1.07 -12.66 3.82
N ASN A 115 0.21 -12.90 3.55
CA ASN A 115 1.20 -13.28 4.55
C ASN A 115 2.13 -12.10 4.83
N ILE A 116 2.33 -11.76 6.11
CA ILE A 116 3.17 -10.62 6.49
C ILE A 116 4.26 -11.08 7.45
N GLU A 117 5.50 -11.06 6.97
CA GLU A 117 6.65 -11.29 7.84
C GLU A 117 7.04 -9.99 8.53
N HIS A 118 7.03 -9.97 9.86
CA HIS A 118 7.34 -8.78 10.64
C HIS A 118 8.08 -9.09 11.94
N ARG A 119 8.88 -8.14 12.41
CA ARG A 119 9.48 -8.11 13.75
C ARG A 119 9.11 -6.81 14.43
N ILE A 120 7.91 -6.78 15.01
CA ILE A 120 7.33 -5.58 15.65
C ILE A 120 7.28 -5.81 17.16
N ALA A 121 7.74 -4.80 17.90
CA ALA A 121 7.85 -4.80 19.34
C ALA A 121 7.21 -3.54 19.95
N PRO A 122 6.66 -3.65 21.17
CA PRO A 122 6.53 -4.88 21.96
C PRO A 122 5.41 -5.79 21.43
N ALA A 123 5.58 -7.11 21.56
CA ALA A 123 4.65 -8.10 20.99
C ALA A 123 3.20 -7.95 21.49
N GLN A 124 3.01 -7.46 22.73
CA GLN A 124 1.68 -7.21 23.31
C GLN A 124 0.92 -6.08 22.60
N GLN A 125 1.60 -5.21 21.85
CA GLN A 125 1.00 -4.14 21.06
C GLN A 125 0.72 -4.56 19.60
N LEU A 126 1.00 -5.80 19.19
CA LEU A 126 0.63 -6.29 17.83
C LEU A 126 -0.87 -6.23 17.55
N ARG A 127 -1.71 -6.31 18.58
CA ARG A 127 -3.17 -6.11 18.47
C ARG A 127 -3.57 -4.70 18.04
N ASP A 128 -2.66 -3.75 18.18
CA ASP A 128 -2.81 -2.34 17.80
C ASP A 128 -2.22 -2.07 16.39
N VAL A 129 -1.81 -3.13 15.68
CA VAL A 129 -1.43 -3.12 14.24
C VAL A 129 -2.48 -3.91 13.46
N ARG A 130 -2.95 -3.35 12.35
CA ARG A 130 -4.06 -3.89 11.55
C ARG A 130 -3.72 -3.89 10.07
N LEU A 131 -4.16 -4.93 9.38
CA LEU A 131 -4.22 -5.00 7.92
C LEU A 131 -5.64 -4.60 7.50
N GLN A 132 -5.74 -3.57 6.67
CA GLN A 132 -6.99 -3.09 6.11
C GLN A 132 -6.97 -3.22 4.59
N LEU A 133 -8.03 -3.76 4.01
CA LEU A 133 -8.27 -3.73 2.57
C LEU A 133 -9.52 -2.89 2.30
N VAL A 134 -9.42 -1.94 1.39
CA VAL A 134 -10.54 -1.06 1.00
C VAL A 134 -10.64 -1.09 -0.52
N CYS A 135 -11.80 -1.45 -1.06
CA CYS A 135 -12.02 -1.35 -2.51
C CYS A 135 -12.21 0.12 -2.91
N THR A 136 -11.68 0.54 -4.05
CA THR A 136 -11.69 1.97 -4.43
C THR A 136 -13.08 2.55 -4.70
N ASN A 137 -14.10 1.69 -4.84
CA ASN A 137 -15.50 2.02 -5.07
C ASN A 137 -16.33 2.09 -3.77
N VAL A 138 -15.78 1.73 -2.61
CA VAL A 138 -16.48 1.75 -1.32
C VAL A 138 -15.65 2.47 -0.27
N ALA A 139 -16.30 3.15 0.68
CA ALA A 139 -15.61 3.88 1.73
C ALA A 139 -15.17 2.98 2.89
N GLU A 140 -15.92 1.92 3.17
CA GLU A 140 -15.68 1.03 4.30
C GLU A 140 -14.67 -0.07 3.94
N PRO A 141 -13.81 -0.49 4.89
CA PRO A 141 -12.93 -1.62 4.67
C PRO A 141 -13.72 -2.90 4.40
N VAL A 142 -13.36 -3.60 3.32
CA VAL A 142 -13.86 -4.95 3.02
C VAL A 142 -13.15 -6.02 3.86
N PHE A 143 -12.02 -5.65 4.48
CA PHE A 143 -11.26 -6.48 5.40
C PHE A 143 -10.54 -5.58 6.42
N ASP A 144 -10.59 -5.94 7.71
CA ASP A 144 -9.90 -5.20 8.76
C ASP A 144 -9.54 -6.09 9.96
N GLU A 145 -8.34 -6.67 9.92
CA GLU A 145 -7.88 -7.63 10.92
C GLU A 145 -6.59 -7.22 11.62
N ARG A 146 -6.46 -7.64 12.89
CA ARG A 146 -5.27 -7.36 13.71
C ARG A 146 -4.14 -8.33 13.34
N PHE A 147 -2.89 -7.90 13.49
CA PHE A 147 -1.71 -8.76 13.32
C PHE A 147 -1.59 -9.89 14.36
N SER A 148 -2.55 -10.07 15.27
CA SER A 148 -2.49 -11.12 16.29
C SER A 148 -2.38 -12.51 15.67
N ARG A 149 -1.35 -13.27 16.07
CA ARG A 149 -1.01 -14.66 15.66
C ARG A 149 -1.47 -14.97 14.23
N GLN A 150 -0.73 -14.46 13.26
CA GLN A 150 -1.08 -14.56 11.84
C GLN A 150 -1.27 -15.99 11.33
N GLY A 151 -0.80 -17.04 12.02
CA GLY A 151 -0.98 -18.43 11.59
C GLY A 151 -0.46 -18.61 10.16
N ASP A 152 -1.36 -19.02 9.25
CA ASP A 152 -1.10 -19.17 7.82
C ASP A 152 -1.34 -17.87 7.01
N GLY A 153 -1.39 -16.71 7.66
CA GLY A 153 -1.71 -15.41 7.06
C GLY A 153 -3.21 -15.06 7.10
N PHE A 154 -3.53 -13.87 6.61
CA PHE A 154 -4.89 -13.35 6.49
C PHE A 154 -5.58 -13.95 5.28
N ARG A 155 -6.70 -14.65 5.48
CA ARG A 155 -7.50 -15.23 4.39
C ARG A 155 -8.65 -14.31 4.03
N ILE A 156 -8.77 -14.00 2.74
CA ILE A 156 -9.84 -13.20 2.17
C ILE A 156 -10.65 -14.14 1.27
N GLU A 157 -11.88 -14.44 1.66
CA GLU A 157 -12.73 -15.37 0.90
C GLU A 157 -13.28 -14.74 -0.37
N SER A 158 -13.68 -13.47 -0.30
CA SER A 158 -14.23 -12.75 -1.45
C SER A 158 -14.07 -11.24 -1.28
N LEU A 159 -14.09 -10.55 -2.43
CA LEU A 159 -14.23 -9.10 -2.53
C LEU A 159 -15.61 -8.79 -3.15
N PRO A 160 -16.13 -7.56 -2.98
CA PRO A 160 -17.27 -7.09 -3.77
C PRO A 160 -17.05 -7.33 -5.27
N SER A 161 -18.10 -7.71 -6.01
CA SER A 161 -17.96 -8.14 -7.41
C SER A 161 -17.51 -7.05 -8.38
N ASP A 162 -17.65 -5.78 -7.99
CA ASP A 162 -17.25 -4.59 -8.73
C ASP A 162 -15.91 -3.99 -8.24
N CYS A 163 -15.23 -4.65 -7.30
CA CYS A 163 -13.93 -4.25 -6.79
C CYS A 163 -12.82 -4.60 -7.80
N ALA A 164 -12.50 -3.68 -8.71
CA ALA A 164 -11.39 -3.85 -9.65
C ALA A 164 -10.02 -3.53 -9.01
N TYR A 165 -10.01 -2.62 -8.03
CA TYR A 165 -8.81 -2.15 -7.35
C TYR A 165 -9.03 -2.12 -5.84
N LEU A 166 -8.00 -2.51 -5.10
CA LEU A 166 -7.98 -2.42 -3.64
C LEU A 166 -6.83 -1.55 -3.15
N VAL A 167 -7.03 -0.90 -2.02
CA VAL A 167 -5.97 -0.32 -1.20
C VAL A 167 -5.65 -1.32 -0.10
N LEU A 168 -4.42 -1.84 -0.10
CA LEU A 168 -3.83 -2.54 1.03
C LEU A 168 -3.20 -1.49 1.94
N ALA A 169 -3.68 -1.38 3.17
CA ALA A 169 -3.18 -0.45 4.17
C ALA A 169 -2.76 -1.17 5.45
N ILE A 170 -1.67 -0.71 6.04
CA ILE A 170 -1.23 -1.13 7.37
C ILE A 170 -1.50 0.04 8.30
N ASN A 171 -2.38 -0.17 9.27
CA ASN A 171 -2.69 0.80 10.31
C ASN A 171 -1.95 0.39 11.58
N ALA A 172 -1.35 1.35 12.28
CA ALA A 172 -0.68 1.07 13.53
C ALA A 172 -0.88 2.20 14.52
N ARG A 173 -0.97 1.84 15.80
CA ARG A 173 -1.18 2.81 16.89
C ARG A 173 -0.34 2.44 18.11
N ALA A 174 0.34 3.42 18.68
CA ALA A 174 0.94 3.31 20.02
C ALA A 174 0.12 4.19 20.98
N TRP A 175 -0.53 3.58 21.96
CA TRP A 175 -1.39 4.29 22.90
C TRP A 175 -0.58 5.16 23.88
N SER A 176 -1.14 6.30 24.29
CA SER A 176 -0.56 7.13 25.36
C SER A 176 -0.33 6.31 26.63
N GLY A 177 0.79 6.56 27.32
CA GLY A 177 1.17 5.81 28.53
C GLY A 177 1.72 4.41 28.28
N ARG A 178 1.82 3.94 27.03
CA ARG A 178 2.57 2.72 26.67
C ARG A 178 3.95 3.07 26.11
N SER A 179 4.78 2.05 25.91
CA SER A 179 6.02 2.18 25.16
C SER A 179 5.75 2.44 23.67
N ALA A 180 6.73 3.04 22.99
CA ALA A 180 6.70 3.19 21.54
C ALA A 180 6.58 1.83 20.85
N LEU A 181 5.86 1.80 19.71
CA LEU A 181 5.83 0.66 18.83
C LEU A 181 6.92 0.84 17.77
N ASN A 182 7.87 -0.07 17.73
CA ASN A 182 8.95 -0.06 16.75
C ASN A 182 9.10 -1.43 16.11
N GLY A 183 9.72 -1.49 14.94
CA GLY A 183 10.04 -2.77 14.35
C GLY A 183 10.28 -2.71 12.86
N THR A 184 10.12 -3.86 12.24
CA THR A 184 10.26 -4.02 10.81
C THR A 184 9.16 -4.89 10.23
N ILE A 185 8.81 -4.63 8.97
CA ILE A 185 8.05 -5.54 8.11
C ILE A 185 9.01 -5.99 7.03
N GLN A 186 9.35 -7.29 7.02
CA GLN A 186 10.30 -7.88 6.08
C GLN A 186 9.65 -8.11 4.71
N SER A 187 8.45 -8.68 4.69
CA SER A 187 7.77 -8.99 3.44
C SER A 187 6.26 -9.01 3.60
N ILE A 188 5.58 -8.69 2.50
CA ILE A 188 4.14 -8.92 2.33
C ILE A 188 3.99 -9.73 1.05
N ARG A 189 3.36 -10.90 1.15
CA ARG A 189 3.12 -11.81 0.04
C ARG A 189 1.63 -12.06 -0.14
N ILE A 190 1.18 -11.96 -1.38
CA ILE A 190 -0.20 -12.26 -1.77
C ILE A 190 -0.17 -13.57 -2.56
N SER A 191 -0.98 -14.53 -2.17
CA SER A 191 -1.08 -15.85 -2.81
C SER A 191 -2.53 -16.25 -2.97
N GLN A 192 -2.88 -16.85 -4.11
CA GLN A 192 -4.19 -17.46 -4.36
C GLN A 192 -4.17 -18.95 -4.01
#